data_AF-A0A657PL37-F1
#
_entry.id   AF-A0A657PL37-F1
#
_cell.length_a   1.000
_cell.length_b   1.000
_cell.length_c   1.000
_cell.angle_alpha   90.00
_cell.angle_beta   90.00
_cell.angle_gamma   90.00
#
_symmetry.space_group_name_H-M   'P 1'
#
loop_
_entity.id
_entity.type
_entity.pdbx_description
1 polymer ?
#
loop_
_entity_poly.entity_id
_entity_poly.type
_entity_poly.pdbx_seq_one_letter_code
_entity_poly.pdbx_strand_id
1 'polypeptide(L)'
;MRRAAAPLGALLIALLTAAVWYGMQHLGSAPEQPIHYAGDGAATLPPFQLPGLDSKTHHSDQWRGKVLVVNFWATWCPPCRDEMPL
;
A
#
# COMPACT_ATOMS: atom_id res chain seq x y z
N MET A 1 -23.56 -8.43 -48.63
CA MET A 1 -23.35 -9.11 -47.32
C MET A 1 -21.99 -9.81 -47.32
N ARG A 2 -20.90 -9.10 -47.00
CA ARG A 2 -19.57 -9.71 -46.87
C ARG A 2 -19.36 -10.00 -45.38
N ARG A 3 -19.50 -11.25 -44.97
CA ARG A 3 -19.11 -11.68 -43.61
C ARG A 3 -17.59 -11.52 -43.54
N ALA A 4 -17.11 -10.49 -42.85
CA ALA A 4 -15.70 -10.34 -42.54
C ALA A 4 -15.31 -11.46 -41.57
N ALA A 5 -14.90 -12.61 -42.11
CA ALA A 5 -14.24 -13.64 -41.32
C ALA A 5 -12.86 -13.08 -40.97
N ALA A 6 -12.73 -12.47 -39.78
CA ALA A 6 -11.40 -12.17 -39.24
C ALA A 6 -10.59 -13.47 -39.28
N PRO A 7 -9.36 -13.47 -39.81
CA PRO A 7 -8.56 -14.68 -39.86
C PRO A 7 -8.43 -15.17 -38.42
N LEU A 8 -8.66 -16.47 -38.18
CA LEU A 8 -8.60 -17.08 -36.84
C LEU A 8 -7.37 -16.63 -36.02
N GLY A 9 -6.26 -16.34 -36.70
CA GLY A 9 -5.06 -15.75 -36.08
C GLY A 9 -5.27 -14.38 -35.41
N ALA A 10 -6.05 -13.47 -35.99
CA ALA A 10 -6.33 -12.15 -35.39
C ALA A 10 -7.19 -12.29 -34.11
N LEU A 11 -8.13 -13.23 -34.10
CA LEU A 11 -8.92 -13.56 -32.91
C LEU A 11 -8.05 -14.19 -31.81
N LEU A 12 -7.16 -15.12 -32.16
CA LEU A 12 -6.23 -15.73 -31.20
C LEU A 12 -5.27 -14.70 -30.60
N ILE A 13 -4.73 -13.79 -31.42
CA ILE A 13 -3.86 -12.71 -30.93
C ILE A 13 -4.64 -11.79 -29.97
N ALA A 14 -5.84 -11.36 -30.35
CA ALA A 14 -6.66 -10.51 -29.48
C ALA A 14 -6.95 -11.19 -28.12
N LEU A 15 -7.32 -12.48 -28.14
CA LEU A 15 -7.59 -13.24 -26.92
C LEU A 15 -6.34 -13.42 -26.04
N LEU A 16 -5.18 -13.70 -26.64
CA LEU A 16 -3.92 -13.82 -25.91
C LEU A 16 -3.50 -12.48 -25.29
N THR A 17 -3.61 -11.38 -26.03
CA THR A 17 -3.30 -10.05 -25.49
C THR A 17 -4.23 -9.66 -24.35
N ALA A 18 -5.54 -9.95 -24.47
CA ALA A 18 -6.51 -9.71 -23.42
C ALA A 18 -6.22 -10.55 -22.17
N ALA A 19 -5.87 -11.83 -22.34
CA ALA A 19 -5.53 -12.73 -21.24
C ALA A 19 -4.25 -12.30 -20.50
N VAL A 20 -3.20 -11.92 -21.23
CA VAL A 20 -1.94 -11.43 -20.65
C VAL A 20 -2.17 -10.11 -19.90
N TRP A 21 -2.88 -9.16 -20.52
CA TRP A 21 -3.25 -7.88 -19.90
C TRP A 21 -4.02 -8.10 -18.60
N TYR A 22 -5.04 -8.97 -18.63
CA TYR A 22 -5.85 -9.31 -17.47
C TYR A 22 -4.99 -9.93 -16.35
N GLY A 23 -4.11 -10.87 -16.70
CA GLY A 23 -3.18 -11.48 -15.75
C GLY A 23 -2.26 -10.46 -15.08
N MET A 24 -1.66 -9.56 -15.87
CA MET A 24 -0.77 -8.52 -15.31
C MET A 24 -1.49 -7.58 -14.33
N GLN A 25 -2.77 -7.28 -14.56
CA GLN A 25 -3.55 -6.42 -13.67
C GLN A 25 -3.97 -7.11 -12.37
N HIS A 26 -4.29 -8.41 -12.42
CA HIS A 26 -4.91 -9.10 -11.28
C HIS A 26 -3.92 -9.87 -10.40
N LEU A 27 -2.72 -10.18 -10.89
CA LEU A 27 -1.69 -10.88 -10.09
C LEU A 27 -0.81 -9.95 -9.25
N GLY A 28 -0.95 -8.62 -9.36
CA GLY A 28 -0.09 -7.64 -8.68
C GLY A 28 -0.65 -7.03 -7.38
N SER A 29 -1.93 -7.25 -7.05
CA SER A 29 -2.53 -6.69 -5.83
C SER A 29 -2.29 -7.63 -4.65
N ALA A 30 -1.44 -7.23 -3.70
CA ALA A 30 -1.44 -7.84 -2.38
C ALA A 30 -2.87 -7.83 -1.82
N PRO A 31 -3.38 -8.95 -1.29
CA PRO A 31 -4.74 -8.99 -0.77
C PRO A 31 -4.86 -7.99 0.37
N GLU A 32 -5.82 -7.06 0.25
CA GLU A 32 -6.13 -6.09 1.30
C GLU A 32 -6.54 -6.88 2.56
N GLN A 33 -5.60 -7.01 3.50
CA GLN A 33 -5.86 -7.72 4.74
C GLN A 33 -6.73 -6.81 5.61
N PRO A 34 -7.82 -7.32 6.22
CA PRO A 34 -8.56 -6.54 7.20
C PRO A 34 -7.59 -6.10 8.30
N ILE A 35 -7.58 -4.81 8.59
CA ILE A 35 -6.79 -4.22 9.68
C ILE A 35 -7.28 -4.80 11.00
N HIS A 36 -6.52 -5.74 11.56
CA HIS A 36 -6.72 -6.22 12.91
C HIS A 36 -6.17 -5.17 13.88
N TYR A 37 -7.05 -4.31 14.39
CA TYR A 37 -6.71 -3.46 15.52
C TYR A 37 -6.39 -4.35 16.72
N ALA A 38 -5.10 -4.49 17.02
CA ALA A 38 -4.64 -5.15 18.24
C ALA A 38 -4.93 -4.21 19.42
N GLY A 39 -6.14 -4.30 19.98
CA GLY A 39 -6.54 -3.44 21.08
C GLY A 39 -7.89 -3.81 21.67
N ASP A 40 -7.85 -4.50 22.80
CA ASP A 40 -8.91 -4.62 23.79
C ASP A 40 -9.09 -3.31 24.57
N GLY A 41 -9.27 -2.18 23.87
CA GLY A 41 -9.77 -0.94 24.46
C GLY A 41 -8.88 -0.17 25.45
N ALA A 42 -7.64 -0.61 25.73
CA ALA A 42 -6.73 0.13 26.63
C ALA A 42 -5.24 0.06 26.20
N ALA A 43 -4.95 0.22 24.91
CA ALA A 43 -3.57 0.30 24.43
C ALA A 43 -2.93 1.62 24.90
N THR A 44 -2.23 1.59 26.03
CA THR A 44 -1.33 2.67 26.45
C THR A 44 -0.15 2.70 25.48
N LEU A 45 0.25 3.91 25.04
CA LEU A 45 1.42 4.07 24.18
C LEU A 45 2.64 3.36 24.80
N PRO A 46 3.23 2.33 24.14
CA PRO A 46 4.34 1.60 24.70
C PRO A 46 5.55 2.50 24.94
N PRO A 47 6.36 2.25 25.98
CA PRO A 47 7.57 3.01 26.20
C PRO A 47 8.57 2.76 25.07
N PHE A 48 8.99 3.81 24.38
CA PHE A 48 10.06 3.75 23.37
C PHE A 48 10.94 5.01 23.41
N GLN A 49 12.14 4.85 22.86
CA GLN A 49 13.12 5.91 22.63
C GLN A 49 13.63 5.79 21.19
N LEU A 50 13.48 6.85 20.40
CA LEU A 50 13.85 6.85 18.99
C LEU A 50 14.74 8.05 18.67
N PRO A 51 15.80 7.88 17.86
CA PRO A 51 16.55 9.01 17.33
C PRO A 51 15.67 9.80 16.37
N GLY A 52 15.62 11.12 16.55
CA GLY A 52 14.95 12.05 15.67
C GLY A 52 15.86 12.61 14.59
N LEU A 53 15.24 13.15 13.54
CA LEU A 53 15.95 13.88 12.47
C LEU A 53 16.56 15.21 12.98
N ASP A 54 16.09 15.70 14.12
CA ASP A 54 16.60 16.88 14.82
C ASP A 54 17.83 16.59 15.70
N SER A 55 18.45 15.42 15.56
CA SER A 55 19.56 14.93 16.39
C SER A 55 19.23 14.79 17.88
N LYS A 56 17.94 14.76 18.26
CA LYS A 56 17.49 14.50 19.63
C LYS A 56 16.93 13.10 19.75
N THR A 57 17.02 12.53 20.94
CA THR A 57 16.29 11.30 21.28
C THR A 57 14.89 11.68 21.75
N HIS A 58 13.87 11.10 21.12
CA HIS A 58 12.47 11.30 21.43
C HIS A 58 11.95 10.14 22.27
N HIS A 59 11.34 10.46 23.41
CA HIS A 59 10.77 9.47 24.33
C HIS A 59 9.26 9.46 24.21
N SER A 60 8.64 8.27 24.19
CA SER A 60 7.18 8.09 24.13
C SER A 60 6.37 8.89 25.17
N ASP A 61 6.94 9.16 26.35
CA ASP A 61 6.26 9.83 27.46
C ASP A 61 6.02 11.32 27.22
N GLN A 62 6.79 11.95 26.32
CA GLN A 62 6.62 13.36 25.97
C GLN A 62 5.27 13.69 25.30
N TRP A 63 4.57 12.67 24.80
CA TRP A 63 3.26 12.79 24.16
C TRP A 63 2.10 12.32 25.04
N ARG A 64 2.33 11.97 26.31
CA ARG A 64 1.24 11.55 27.22
C ARG A 64 0.18 12.65 27.36
N GLY A 65 -1.08 12.22 27.37
CA GLY A 65 -2.23 13.11 27.49
C GLY A 65 -2.52 13.94 26.24
N LYS A 66 -1.83 13.69 25.12
CA LYS A 66 -2.08 14.33 23.83
C LYS A 66 -2.69 13.34 22.85
N VAL A 67 -3.58 13.83 21.99
CA VAL A 67 -3.99 13.07 20.80
C VAL A 67 -2.79 13.02 19.86
N LEU A 68 -2.35 11.80 19.53
CA LEU A 68 -1.19 11.56 18.68
C LEU A 68 -1.64 10.83 17.41
N VAL A 69 -1.24 11.36 16.25
CA VAL A 69 -1.37 10.70 14.95
C VAL A 69 0.03 10.23 14.55
N VAL A 70 0.19 8.93 14.32
CA VAL A 70 1.45 8.34 13.87
C VAL A 70 1.33 8.02 12.38
N ASN A 71 2.16 8.66 11.55
CA ASN A 71 2.22 8.42 10.12
C ASN A 71 3.48 7.59 9.79
N PHE A 72 3.31 6.47 9.08
CA PHE A 72 4.41 5.58 8.69
C PHE A 72 4.66 5.67 7.18
N TRP A 73 5.89 5.99 6.79
CA TRP A 73 6.31 6.07 5.40
C TRP A 73 7.70 5.46 5.19
N ALA A 74 8.01 5.12 3.94
CA ALA A 74 9.30 4.57 3.55
C ALA A 74 9.65 4.92 2.10
N THR A 75 10.94 5.10 1.82
CA THR A 75 11.44 5.52 0.49
C THR A 75 11.25 4.47 -0.60
N TRP A 76 11.00 3.22 -0.23
CA TRP A 76 10.76 2.11 -1.14
C TRP A 76 9.27 1.77 -1.29
N CYS A 77 8.38 2.47 -0.57
CA CYS A 77 6.94 2.27 -0.66
C CYS A 77 6.35 3.30 -1.64
N PRO A 78 5.90 2.89 -2.85
CA PRO A 78 5.40 3.83 -3.85
C PRO A 78 4.25 4.73 -3.38
N PRO A 79 3.14 4.22 -2.77
CA PRO A 79 2.08 5.09 -2.28
C PRO A 79 2.52 5.93 -1.07
N CYS A 80 3.35 5.38 -0.17
CA CYS A 80 3.82 6.13 1.01
C CYS A 80 4.71 7.33 0.65
N ARG A 81 5.45 7.25 -0.46
CA ARG A 81 6.27 8.38 -0.95
C ARG A 81 5.44 9.60 -1.27
N ASP A 82 4.21 9.41 -1.75
CA ASP A 82 3.29 10.50 -2.09
C ASP A 82 2.71 11.17 -0.82
N GLU A 83 2.75 10.47 0.32
CA GLU A 83 2.29 10.95 1.64
C GLU A 83 3.41 11.50 2.52
N MET A 84 4.67 11.49 2.04
CA MET A 84 5.81 11.96 2.81
C MET A 84 5.70 13.46 3.11
N PRO A 85 6.02 13.89 4.35
CA PRO A 85 6.12 15.31 4.65
C PRO A 85 7.30 15.94 3.89
N LEU A 86 7.06 17.10 3.28
CA LEU A 86 8.07 17.91 2.57
C LEU A 86 9.04 18.60 3.53
#